data_AF-A0A8K0V479-F1
#
_entry.id   AF-A0A8K0V479-F1
#
_cell.length_a   1.000
_cell.length_b   1.000
_cell.length_c   1.000
_cell.angle_alpha   90.00
_cell.angle_beta   90.00
_cell.angle_gamma   90.00
#
_symmetry.space_group_name_H-M   'P 1'
#
loop_
_entity.id
_entity.type
_entity.pdbx_description
1 polymer ?
#
loop_
_entity_poly.entity_id
_entity_poly.type
_entity_poly.pdbx_seq_one_letter_code
_entity_poly.pdbx_strand_id
1 'polypeptide(L)'
;MAINKKNAICKYALSSLNDVVSFAKFVSYAEDLPQVNELFENEESRENYQQIWFELEILNALALSEWENEGRPADWQSRWETDYKHDAYEIVTNLLKSLSG
;
A
#
# COMPACT_ATOMS: atom_id res chain seq x y z
N MET A 1 -17.29 11.87 9.78
CA MET A 1 -16.28 12.26 8.77
C MET A 1 -15.19 11.21 8.60
N ALA A 2 -14.59 10.69 9.67
CA ALA A 2 -13.53 9.66 9.62
C ALA A 2 -13.93 8.34 8.91
N ILE A 3 -15.15 7.83 9.12
CA ILE A 3 -15.63 6.59 8.47
C ILE A 3 -15.60 6.70 6.92
N ASN A 4 -15.94 7.86 6.37
CA ASN A 4 -15.89 8.07 4.92
C ASN A 4 -14.45 8.12 4.39
N LYS A 5 -13.50 8.66 5.18
CA LYS A 5 -12.07 8.68 4.83
C LYS A 5 -11.49 7.27 4.85
N LYS A 6 -11.72 6.50 5.93
CA LYS A 6 -11.28 5.09 6.04
C LYS A 6 -11.83 4.26 4.86
N ASN A 7 -13.11 4.42 4.50
CA ASN A 7 -13.70 3.74 3.33
C ASN A 7 -13.05 4.13 2.00
N ALA A 8 -12.69 5.39 1.81
CA ALA A 8 -11.98 5.84 0.61
C ALA A 8 -10.57 5.24 0.53
N ILE A 9 -9.85 5.20 1.65
CA ILE A 9 -8.52 4.57 1.76
C ILE A 9 -8.61 3.08 1.44
N CYS A 10 -9.57 2.35 2.03
CA CYS A 10 -9.75 0.93 1.74
C CYS A 10 -10.01 0.67 0.25
N LYS A 11 -10.88 1.46 -0.38
CA LYS A 11 -11.14 1.33 -1.83
C LYS A 11 -9.90 1.59 -2.66
N TYR A 12 -9.13 2.62 -2.32
CA TYR A 12 -7.91 2.95 -3.07
C TYR A 12 -6.86 1.85 -2.90
N ALA A 13 -6.63 1.39 -1.67
CA ALA A 13 -5.69 0.31 -1.35
C ALA A 13 -6.04 -1.00 -2.08
N LEU A 14 -7.32 -1.38 -2.15
CA LEU A 14 -7.71 -2.59 -2.88
C LEU A 14 -7.57 -2.41 -4.39
N SER A 15 -7.87 -1.22 -4.92
CA SER A 15 -7.69 -0.93 -6.34
C SER A 15 -6.22 -0.85 -6.77
N SER A 16 -5.31 -0.58 -5.83
CA SER A 16 -3.89 -0.46 -6.13
C SER A 16 -3.22 -1.82 -6.43
N LEU A 17 -3.84 -2.92 -5.96
CA LEU A 17 -3.36 -4.29 -6.19
C LEU A 17 -3.54 -4.78 -7.63
N ASN A 18 -4.07 -3.95 -8.53
CA ASN A 18 -4.28 -4.32 -9.92
C ASN A 18 -2.97 -4.42 -10.70
N ASP A 19 -2.03 -3.50 -10.48
CA ASP A 19 -0.78 -3.43 -11.24
C ASP A 19 0.29 -2.67 -10.45
N VAL A 20 1.56 -2.86 -10.83
CA VAL A 20 2.73 -2.27 -10.14
C VAL A 20 2.68 -0.73 -10.09
N VAL A 21 2.14 -0.07 -11.11
CA VAL A 21 2.07 1.40 -11.17
C VAL A 21 0.99 1.92 -10.23
N SER A 22 -0.17 1.29 -10.21
CA SER A 22 -1.25 1.61 -9.28
C SER A 22 -0.83 1.34 -7.84
N PHE A 23 -0.09 0.25 -7.58
CA PHE A 23 0.48 -0.06 -6.28
C PHE A 23 1.44 1.03 -5.79
N ALA A 24 2.42 1.41 -6.61
CA ALA A 24 3.39 2.46 -6.28
C ALA A 24 2.72 3.81 -5.95
N LYS A 25 1.68 4.19 -6.69
CA LYS A 25 0.90 5.41 -6.39
C LYS A 25 0.20 5.33 -5.04
N PHE A 26 -0.29 4.16 -4.64
CA PHE A 26 -0.89 3.97 -3.34
C PHE A 26 0.15 4.02 -2.23
N VAL A 27 1.31 3.38 -2.40
CA VAL A 27 2.37 3.40 -1.39
C VAL A 27 2.84 4.82 -1.10
N SER A 28 3.08 5.62 -2.14
CA SER A 28 3.41 7.04 -1.99
C SER A 28 2.29 7.84 -1.33
N TYR A 29 1.03 7.59 -1.67
CA TYR A 29 -0.11 8.23 -0.99
C TYR A 29 -0.20 7.84 0.50
N ALA A 30 0.10 6.59 0.83
CA ALA A 30 -0.01 6.04 2.17
C ALA A 30 1.04 6.61 3.14
N GLU A 31 2.18 7.10 2.62
CA GLU A 31 3.26 7.71 3.40
C GLU A 31 2.78 8.87 4.28
N ASP A 32 1.86 9.68 3.75
CA ASP A 32 1.37 10.88 4.42
C ASP A 32 0.19 10.62 5.37
N LEU A 33 -0.42 9.43 5.34
CA LEU A 33 -1.60 9.12 6.16
C LEU A 33 -1.38 9.30 7.67
N PRO A 34 -0.21 8.96 8.28
CA PRO A 34 0.09 9.22 9.68
C PRO A 34 -0.09 10.68 10.14
N GLN A 35 -0.03 11.64 9.21
CA GLN A 35 -0.24 13.07 9.50
C GLN A 35 -1.72 13.40 9.72
N VAL A 36 -2.64 12.52 9.34
CA VAL A 36 -4.09 12.70 9.51
C VAL A 36 -4.53 12.17 10.87
N ASN A 37 -4.53 13.05 11.88
CA ASN A 37 -4.89 12.72 13.27
C ASN A 37 -6.21 11.95 13.43
N GLU A 38 -7.21 12.18 12.57
CA GLU A 38 -8.51 11.50 12.63
C GLU A 38 -8.46 9.99 12.30
N LEU A 39 -7.35 9.50 11.75
CA LEU A 39 -7.20 8.09 11.36
C LEU A 39 -6.67 7.20 12.49
N PHE A 40 -6.07 7.78 13.53
CA PHE A 40 -5.35 7.05 14.57
C PHE A 40 -5.82 7.44 15.96
N GLU A 41 -6.01 6.45 16.82
CA GLU A 41 -6.45 6.66 18.20
C GLU A 41 -5.36 7.25 19.08
N ASN A 42 -4.12 6.80 18.88
CA ASN A 42 -2.96 7.14 19.68
C ASN A 42 -1.67 7.05 18.85
N GLU A 43 -0.54 7.39 19.48
CA GLU A 43 0.79 7.36 18.86
C GLU A 43 1.24 5.92 18.53
N GLU A 44 0.97 4.95 19.40
CA GLU A 44 1.28 3.53 19.17
C GLU A 44 0.61 2.99 17.89
N SER A 45 -0.64 3.38 17.62
CA SER A 45 -1.35 3.01 16.39
C SER A 45 -0.69 3.59 15.14
N ARG A 46 -0.09 4.79 15.24
CA ARG A 46 0.65 5.42 14.14
C ARG A 46 1.98 4.73 13.91
N GLU A 47 2.70 4.40 14.98
CA GLU A 47 3.97 3.67 14.89
C GLU A 47 3.76 2.29 14.26
N ASN A 48 2.74 1.55 14.69
CA ASN A 48 2.37 0.26 14.10
C ASN A 48 2.00 0.41 12.60
N TYR A 49 1.25 1.45 12.25
CA TYR A 49 0.96 1.75 10.85
C TYR A 49 2.24 2.03 10.04
N GLN A 50 3.15 2.84 10.57
CA GLN A 50 4.41 3.18 9.89
C GLN A 50 5.30 1.96 9.67
N GLN A 51 5.34 1.02 10.63
CA GLN A 51 6.07 -0.25 10.47
C GLN A 51 5.49 -1.08 9.30
N ILE A 52 4.17 -1.22 9.24
CA ILE A 52 3.51 -1.97 8.16
C ILE A 52 3.67 -1.22 6.81
N TRP A 53 3.59 0.10 6.79
CA TRP A 53 3.85 0.89 5.59
C TRP A 53 5.29 0.72 5.10
N PHE A 54 6.26 0.57 5.99
CA PHE A 54 7.65 0.31 5.62
C PHE A 54 7.81 -1.04 4.91
N GLU A 55 7.12 -2.09 5.36
CA GLU A 55 7.07 -3.37 4.65
C GLU A 55 6.46 -3.22 3.25
N LEU A 56 5.40 -2.41 3.13
CA LEU A 56 4.76 -2.09 1.86
C LEU A 56 5.74 -1.39 0.91
N GLU A 57 6.53 -0.45 1.41
CA GLU A 57 7.52 0.29 0.63
C GLU A 57 8.70 -0.59 0.20
N ILE A 58 9.13 -1.55 1.03
CA ILE A 58 10.13 -2.54 0.62
C ILE A 58 9.61 -3.35 -0.58
N LEU A 59 8.39 -3.87 -0.50
CA LEU A 59 7.81 -4.65 -1.61
C LEU A 59 7.66 -3.80 -2.88
N ASN A 60 7.20 -2.56 -2.73
CA ASN A 60 7.09 -1.59 -3.81
C ASN A 60 8.45 -1.34 -4.49
N ALA A 61 9.49 -1.08 -3.70
CA ALA A 61 10.84 -0.84 -4.21
C ALA A 61 11.41 -2.06 -4.96
N LEU A 62 11.15 -3.28 -4.47
CA LEU A 62 11.55 -4.52 -5.16
C LEU A 62 10.85 -4.65 -6.51
N ALA A 63 9.52 -4.53 -6.53
CA ALA A 63 8.72 -4.65 -7.76
C ALA A 63 9.08 -3.58 -8.79
N LEU A 64 9.24 -2.32 -8.36
CA LEU A 64 9.64 -1.21 -9.24
C LEU A 64 11.04 -1.42 -9.80
N SER A 65 11.99 -1.84 -8.96
CA SER A 65 13.36 -2.12 -9.41
C SER A 65 13.39 -3.18 -10.51
N GLU A 66 12.65 -4.28 -10.36
CA GLU A 66 12.57 -5.31 -11.39
C GLU A 66 11.88 -4.80 -12.66
N TRP A 67 10.74 -4.13 -12.53
CA TRP A 67 10.02 -3.53 -13.64
C TRP A 67 10.89 -2.53 -14.42
N GLU A 68 11.69 -1.73 -13.73
CA GLU A 68 12.64 -0.79 -14.34
C GLU A 68 13.81 -1.50 -15.03
N ASN A 69 14.35 -2.55 -14.41
CA ASN A 69 15.42 -3.36 -14.98
C ASN A 69 14.98 -4.08 -16.27
N GLU A 70 13.71 -4.46 -16.39
CA GLU A 70 13.12 -5.02 -17.61
C GLU A 70 12.77 -3.94 -18.66
N GLY A 71 13.04 -2.66 -18.39
CA GLY A 71 12.79 -1.55 -19.32
C GLY A 71 11.38 -0.98 -19.26
N ARG A 72 10.68 -1.14 -18.14
CA ARG A 72 9.31 -0.66 -17.89
C ARG A 72 8.29 -1.19 -18.92
N PRO A 73 8.20 -2.51 -19.12
CA PRO A 73 7.27 -3.09 -20.07
C PRO A 73 5.83 -2.70 -19.73
N ALA A 74 5.03 -2.47 -20.77
CA ALA A 74 3.60 -2.16 -20.61
C ALA A 74 2.78 -3.38 -20.17
N ASP A 75 3.22 -4.59 -20.55
CA ASP A 75 2.60 -5.86 -20.17
C ASP A 75 3.41 -6.54 -19.07
N TRP A 76 3.33 -5.98 -17.85
CA TRP A 76 3.96 -6.54 -16.65
C TRP A 76 2.95 -7.18 -15.70
N GLN A 77 1.70 -7.32 -16.15
CA GLN A 77 0.59 -7.80 -15.32
C GLN A 77 0.83 -9.21 -14.84
N SER A 78 1.28 -10.11 -15.72
CA SER A 78 1.55 -11.51 -15.35
C SER A 78 2.65 -11.62 -14.29
N ARG A 79 3.66 -10.76 -14.35
CA ARG A 79 4.76 -10.72 -13.37
C ARG A 79 4.23 -10.25 -12.02
N TRP A 80 3.51 -9.13 -12.01
CA TRP A 80 2.86 -8.60 -10.82
C TRP A 80 1.95 -9.64 -10.14
N GLU A 81 1.08 -10.30 -10.91
CA GLU A 81 0.12 -11.28 -10.38
C GLU A 81 0.78 -12.52 -9.78
N THR A 82 1.88 -12.97 -10.36
CA THR A 82 2.56 -14.21 -9.93
C THR A 82 3.49 -13.96 -8.76
N ASP A 83 4.26 -12.86 -8.81
CA ASP A 83 5.44 -12.71 -7.95
C ASP A 83 5.23 -11.70 -6.81
N TYR A 84 4.21 -10.82 -6.90
CA TYR A 84 4.08 -9.67 -5.97
C TYR A 84 2.68 -9.50 -5.37
N LYS A 85 1.62 -9.78 -6.13
CA LYS A 85 0.23 -9.43 -5.75
C LYS A 85 -0.23 -10.10 -4.45
N HIS A 86 0.22 -11.33 -4.18
CA HIS A 86 -0.14 -12.04 -2.97
C HIS A 86 0.40 -11.33 -1.72
N ASP A 87 1.72 -11.10 -1.68
CA ASP A 87 2.37 -10.41 -0.57
C ASP A 87 1.85 -8.98 -0.42
N ALA A 88 1.65 -8.28 -1.54
CA ALA A 88 1.05 -6.94 -1.55
C ALA A 88 -0.34 -6.94 -0.91
N TYR A 89 -1.18 -7.94 -1.22
CA TYR A 89 -2.50 -8.07 -0.63
C TYR A 89 -2.45 -8.32 0.88
N GLU A 90 -1.52 -9.15 1.35
CA GLU A 90 -1.37 -9.43 2.78
C GLU A 90 -0.93 -8.19 3.56
N ILE A 91 0.09 -7.48 3.07
CA ILE A 91 0.59 -6.24 3.70
C ILE A 91 -0.49 -5.16 3.67
N VAL A 92 -1.16 -4.94 2.53
CA VAL A 92 -2.27 -3.98 2.43
C VAL A 92 -3.38 -4.33 3.42
N THR A 93 -3.72 -5.60 3.56
CA THR A 93 -4.75 -6.04 4.51
C THR A 93 -4.33 -5.71 5.96
N ASN A 94 -3.07 -5.91 6.30
CA ASN A 94 -2.54 -5.56 7.63
C ASN A 94 -2.52 -4.04 7.85
N LEU A 95 -2.16 -3.27 6.82
CA LEU A 95 -2.18 -1.81 6.85
C LEU A 95 -3.60 -1.26 7.09
N LEU A 96 -4.61 -1.84 6.43
CA LEU A 96 -6.00 -1.42 6.62
C LEU A 96 -6.53 -1.80 8.01
N LYS A 97 -6.07 -2.92 8.58
CA LYS A 97 -6.42 -3.32 9.96
C LYS A 97 -5.86 -2.34 10.98
N SER A 98 -4.65 -1.82 10.80
CA SER A 98 -4.08 -0.82 11.73
C SER A 98 -4.82 0.51 11.70
N LEU A 99 -5.53 0.81 10.60
CA LEU A 99 -6.45 1.96 10.50
C LEU A 99 -7.84 1.69 11.13
N SER A 100 -8.17 0.45 11.47
CA SER A 100 -9.55 0.05 11.83
C SER A 100 -9.80 -0.05 13.35
N GLY A 101 -8.98 0.62 14.17
CA GLY A 101 -9.32 0.94 15.57
C GLY A 101 -10.66 1.67 15.65
#